data_AF-A0A848URS9-F1
#
_entry.id   AF-A0A848URS9-F1
#
_cell.length_a   1.000
_cell.length_b   1.000
_cell.length_c   1.000
_cell.angle_alpha   90.00
_cell.angle_beta   90.00
_cell.angle_gamma   90.00
#
_symmetry.space_group_name_H-M   'P 1'
#
loop_
_entity.id
_entity.type
_entity.pdbx_description
1 polymer ?
#
loop_
_entity_poly.entity_id
_entity_poly.type
_entity_poly.pdbx_seq_one_letter_code
_entity_poly.pdbx_strand_id
1 'polypeptide(L)' 'MKSRGLGDSIAKFTKATGIKRVVDKVSSGLNIPCGCEARQNALNKIVPYKMKKK' A
#
# COMPACT_ATOMS: atom_id res chain seq x y z
N MET A 1 -9.91 3.45 10.81
CA MET A 1 -9.87 2.10 10.18
C MET A 1 -8.66 1.31 10.69
N LYS A 2 -8.87 0.12 11.25
CA LYS A 2 -7.80 -0.78 11.73
C LYS A 2 -7.04 -1.34 10.51
N SER A 3 -5.70 -1.34 10.51
CA SER A 3 -4.91 -1.89 9.40
C SER A 3 -5.10 -3.41 9.32
N ARG A 4 -5.39 -3.97 8.14
CA ARG A 4 -5.60 -5.41 7.95
C ARG A 4 -4.29 -6.19 7.90
N GLY A 5 -3.24 -5.57 7.36
CA GLY A 5 -1.89 -6.12 7.26
C GLY A 5 -0.85 -5.05 6.94
N LEU A 6 0.37 -5.49 6.62
CA LEU A 6 1.53 -4.62 6.39
C LEU A 6 1.29 -3.61 5.26
N GLY A 7 0.62 -4.04 4.20
CA GLY A 7 0.24 -3.18 3.08
C GLY A 7 -0.57 -1.96 3.53
N ASP A 8 -1.56 -2.13 4.40
CA ASP A 8 -2.38 -1.02 4.89
C ASP A 8 -1.58 -0.05 5.77
N SER A 9 -0.61 -0.53 6.54
CA SER A 9 0.26 0.36 7.33
C SER A 9 1.20 1.16 6.44
N ILE A 10 1.81 0.54 5.43
CA ILE A 10 2.66 1.24 4.46
C ILE A 10 1.83 2.26 3.67
N ALA A 11 0.62 1.89 3.24
CA ALA A 11 -0.27 2.80 2.53
C ALA A 11 -0.66 4.01 3.39
N LYS A 12 -0.93 3.82 4.69
CA LYS A 12 -1.19 4.93 5.61
C LYS A 12 0.04 5.79 5.85
N PHE A 13 1.20 5.16 6.08
CA PHE A 13 2.45 5.86 6.30
C PHE A 13 2.82 6.71 5.08
N THR A 14 2.87 6.13 3.90
CA THR A 14 3.19 6.83 2.64
C THR A 14 2.16 7.88 2.25
N LYS A 15 0.90 7.74 2.68
CA LYS A 15 -0.14 8.77 2.51
C LYS A 15 0.06 9.93 3.50
N ALA A 16 0.37 9.63 4.75
CA ALA A 16 0.60 10.63 5.80
C ALA A 16 1.89 11.44 5.54
N THR A 17 2.94 10.80 5.04
CA THR A 17 4.20 11.44 4.68
C THR A 17 4.18 12.11 3.30
N GLY A 18 3.10 11.96 2.53
CA GLY A 18 2.96 12.56 1.20
C GLY A 18 3.72 11.85 0.07
N ILE A 19 4.49 10.80 0.38
CA ILE A 19 5.25 10.00 -0.60
C ILE A 19 4.34 9.44 -1.69
N LYS A 20 3.11 9.04 -1.34
CA LYS A 20 2.14 8.52 -2.30
C LYS A 20 1.89 9.49 -3.47
N ARG A 21 1.83 10.80 -3.21
CA ARG A 21 1.60 11.79 -4.29
C ARG A 21 2.79 11.96 -5.21
N VAL A 22 4.00 11.83 -4.68
CA VAL A 22 5.23 11.88 -5.48
C VAL A 22 5.27 10.69 -6.42
N VAL A 23 5.04 9.48 -5.89
CA VAL A 23 5.02 8.25 -6.68
C VAL A 23 3.90 8.26 -7.72
N ASP A 24 2.70 8.71 -7.37
CA ASP A 24 1.58 8.82 -8.33
C ASP A 24 1.96 9.78 -9.48
N LYS A 25 2.54 10.95 -9.20
CA LYS A 25 3.02 11.90 -10.23
C LYS A 25 4.11 11.32 -11.13
N VAL A 26 5.10 10.64 -10.55
CA VAL A 26 6.19 10.02 -11.32
C VAL A 26 5.63 8.91 -12.21
N SER A 27 4.72 8.09 -11.69
CA SER A 27 4.10 7.00 -12.44
C SER A 27 3.26 7.50 -13.62
N SER A 28 2.48 8.58 -13.42
CA SER A 28 1.73 9.22 -14.50
C SER A 28 2.63 9.90 -15.53
N GLY A 29 3.71 10.56 -15.09
CA GLY A 29 4.66 11.21 -15.98
C GLY A 29 5.45 10.23 -16.86
N LEU A 30 5.71 9.02 -16.34
CA LEU A 30 6.40 7.95 -17.07
C LEU A 30 5.44 7.00 -17.81
N ASN A 31 4.11 7.22 -17.73
CA ASN A 31 3.09 6.30 -18.24
C ASN A 31 3.23 4.84 -17.73
N ILE A 32 3.75 4.67 -16.52
CA ILE A 32 3.93 3.35 -15.89
C ILE A 32 2.77 3.09 -14.92
N PRO A 33 2.06 1.96 -15.01
CA PRO A 33 1.06 1.61 -14.01
C PRO A 33 1.74 1.32 -12.66
N CYS A 34 1.53 2.16 -11.63
CA CYS A 34 2.10 1.93 -10.29
C CYS A 34 1.71 0.55 -9.73
N GLY A 35 0.45 0.14 -9.91
CA GLY A 35 -0.09 -1.06 -9.28
C GLY A 35 -0.14 -0.98 -7.74
N CYS A 36 -0.14 0.25 -7.21
CA CYS A 36 -0.07 0.55 -5.78
C CYS A 36 -1.09 -0.25 -4.94
N GLU A 37 -2.34 -0.41 -5.42
CA GLU A 37 -3.40 -1.16 -4.71
C GLU A 37 -3.17 -2.67 -4.72
N ALA A 38 -2.75 -3.23 -5.87
CA ALA A 38 -2.42 -4.65 -5.98
C ALA A 38 -1.25 -5.01 -5.05
N ARG A 39 -0.22 -4.15 -5.00
CA ARG A 39 0.92 -4.30 -4.08
C ARG A 39 0.48 -4.24 -2.61
N GLN A 40 -0.37 -3.29 -2.27
CA GLN A 40 -0.95 -3.18 -0.92
C GLN A 40 -1.73 -4.46 -0.54
N ASN A 41 -2.55 -4.97 -1.46
CA ASN A 41 -3.38 -6.14 -1.20
C ASN A 41 -2.54 -7.43 -1.10
N ALA A 42 -1.52 -7.58 -1.95
CA ALA A 42 -0.54 -8.66 -1.85
C ALA A 42 0.18 -8.65 -0.51
N LEU A 43 0.68 -7.49 -0.07
CA LEU A 43 1.35 -7.35 1.23
C LEU A 43 0.42 -7.62 2.41
N ASN A 44 -0.86 -7.24 2.31
CA ASN A 44 -1.86 -7.56 3.34
C ASN A 44 -2.16 -9.07 3.41
N LYS A 45 -2.06 -9.79 2.30
CA LYS A 45 -2.24 -11.25 2.24
C LYS A 45 -1.02 -12.01 2.77
N ILE A 46 0.18 -11.53 2.44
CA ILE A 46 1.45 -12.16 2.85
C ILE A 46 1.73 -11.88 4.33
N VAL A 47 1.49 -10.65 4.80
CA VAL A 47 1.76 -10.22 6.18
C VAL A 47 0.49 -9.60 6.82
N PRO A 48 -0.50 -10.43 7.20
CA PRO A 48 -1.70 -9.98 7.88
C PRO A 48 -1.42 -9.66 9.36
N TYR A 49 -2.00 -8.58 9.89
CA TYR A 49 -1.83 -8.18 11.29
C TYR A 49 -2.86 -8.79 12.24
N LYS A 50 -4.04 -9.14 11.72
CA LYS A 50 -4.88 -10.13 12.38
C LYS A 50 -4.41 -11.49 11.89
N MET A 51 -3.72 -12.23 12.75
CA MET A 51 -3.58 -13.67 12.54
C MET A 51 -4.99 -14.22 12.36
N LYS A 52 -5.28 -14.83 11.20
CA LYS A 52 -6.39 -15.78 11.15
C LYS A 52 -6.01 -16.84 12.19
N LYS A 53 -6.66 -16.84 13.36
CA LYS A 53 -6.66 -18.04 14.19
C LYS A 53 -7.19 -19.13 13.25
N LYS A 54 -6.30 -20.06 12.91
CA LYS A 54 -6.68 -21.30 12.25
C LYS A 54 -7.41 -22.15 13.29
#